data_AF-A0A1H0PB32-F1
#
_entry.id   AF-A0A1H0PB32-F1
#
_cell.length_a   1.000
_cell.length_b   1.000
_cell.length_c   1.000
_cell.angle_alpha   90.00
_cell.angle_beta   90.00
_cell.angle_gamma   90.00
#
_symmetry.space_group_name_H-M   'P 1'
#
loop_
_entity.id
_entity.type
_entity.pdbx_description
1 polymer ?
#
loop_
_entity_poly.entity_id
_entity_poly.type
_entity_poly.pdbx_seq_one_letter_code
_entity_poly.pdbx_strand_id
1 'polypeptide(L)'
;MRLTKDVIQKLLDMNEGFVKTTESVGRNFRETNYYLIKGGKLLVRSVGKTSWADSRFDKNTIADIDQTRRFLKKVIEALKTDGIN
;
A
#
# COMPACT_ATOMS: atom_id res chain seq x y z
N MET A 1 -8.94 17.02 1.68
CA MET A 1 -7.48 17.08 1.54
C MET A 1 -7.04 16.67 0.13
N ARG A 2 -6.26 17.51 -0.56
CA ARG A 2 -5.68 17.17 -1.87
C ARG A 2 -4.30 16.54 -1.67
N LEU A 3 -4.11 15.31 -2.14
CA LEU A 3 -2.83 14.59 -2.04
C LEU A 3 -1.85 15.04 -3.12
N THR A 4 -1.26 16.23 -2.98
CA THR A 4 -0.15 16.69 -3.83
C THR A 4 1.11 15.86 -3.56
N LYS A 5 2.15 16.00 -4.40
CA LYS A 5 3.41 15.28 -4.22
C LYS A 5 4.05 15.58 -2.84
N ASP A 6 4.05 16.84 -2.44
CA ASP A 6 4.56 17.27 -1.13
C ASP A 6 3.75 16.71 0.04
N VAL A 7 2.42 16.72 -0.05
CA VAL A 7 1.56 16.15 0.99
C VAL A 7 1.76 14.64 1.10
N ILE A 8 1.90 13.94 -0.04
CA ILE A 8 2.22 12.51 -0.06
C ILE A 8 3.55 12.25 0.65
N GLN A 9 4.60 13.02 0.34
CA GLN A 9 5.90 12.82 0.99
C GLN A 9 5.82 13.03 2.50
N LYS A 10 5.18 14.13 2.95
CA LYS A 10 4.95 14.38 4.37
C LYS A 10 4.20 13.24 5.06
N LEU A 11 3.16 12.71 4.42
CA LEU A 11 2.40 11.58 4.96
C LEU A 11 3.26 10.32 5.08
N LEU A 12 4.12 10.04 4.10
CA LEU A 12 5.04 8.89 4.18
C LEU A 12 6.03 9.08 5.32
N ASP A 13 6.65 10.26 5.43
CA ASP A 13 7.67 10.53 6.45
C ASP A 13 7.07 10.50 7.87
N MET A 14 5.87 11.05 8.06
CA MET A 14 5.15 11.04 9.35
C MET A 14 4.68 9.65 9.77
N ASN A 15 4.47 8.74 8.82
CA ASN A 15 3.93 7.41 9.03
C ASN A 15 4.98 6.31 8.75
N GLU A 16 6.25 6.62 8.97
CA GLU A 16 7.34 5.64 8.90
C GLU A 16 7.03 4.42 9.79
N GLY A 17 7.16 3.23 9.22
CA GLY A 17 6.84 1.96 9.89
C GLY A 17 5.36 1.58 9.87
N PHE A 18 4.48 2.39 9.27
CA PHE A 18 3.07 2.03 9.11
C PHE A 18 2.93 0.75 8.27
N VAL A 19 2.13 -0.17 8.77
CA VAL A 19 1.83 -1.44 8.10
C VAL A 19 0.34 -1.58 7.85
N LYS A 20 -0.01 -2.15 6.71
CA LYS A 20 -1.39 -2.55 6.41
C LYS A 20 -1.39 -3.84 5.62
N THR A 21 -2.33 -4.72 5.93
CA THR A 21 -2.59 -5.93 5.15
C THR A 21 -3.99 -5.84 4.57
N THR A 22 -4.13 -6.23 3.30
CA THR A 22 -5.43 -6.37 2.65
C THR A 22 -5.49 -7.70 1.93
N GLU A 23 -6.63 -8.36 2.00
CA GLU A 23 -6.89 -9.60 1.28
C GLU A 23 -7.95 -9.38 0.21
N SER A 24 -7.72 -9.95 -0.96
CA SER A 24 -8.68 -10.06 -2.05
C SER A 24 -8.92 -11.54 -2.32
N VAL A 25 -10.16 -11.99 -2.12
CA VAL A 25 -10.57 -13.39 -2.30
C VAL A 25 -11.70 -13.44 -3.31
N GLY A 26 -11.49 -14.19 -4.38
CA GLY A 26 -12.49 -14.57 -5.36
C GLY A 26 -12.56 -16.09 -5.51
N ARG A 27 -13.52 -16.59 -6.30
CA ARG A 27 -13.74 -18.03 -6.50
C ARG A 27 -12.48 -18.80 -6.92
N ASN A 28 -11.61 -18.16 -7.70
CA ASN A 28 -10.42 -18.76 -8.30
C ASN A 28 -9.13 -17.94 -8.06
N PHE A 29 -9.15 -17.05 -7.08
CA PHE A 29 -8.08 -16.08 -6.85
C PHE A 29 -7.99 -15.74 -5.37
N ARG A 30 -6.79 -15.79 -4.81
CA ARG A 30 -6.50 -15.21 -3.50
C ARG A 30 -5.22 -14.41 -3.58
N GLU A 31 -5.29 -13.16 -3.17
CA GLU A 31 -4.13 -12.28 -3.06
C GLU A 31 -4.15 -11.60 -1.70
N THR A 32 -3.00 -11.62 -1.04
CA THR A 32 -2.71 -10.86 0.17
C THR A 32 -1.67 -9.82 -0.17
N ASN A 33 -2.04 -8.55 -0.01
CA ASN A 33 -1.13 -7.42 -0.17
C ASN A 33 -0.68 -6.94 1.21
N TYR A 34 0.62 -6.86 1.39
CA TYR A 34 1.28 -6.28 2.57
C TYR A 34 1.88 -4.94 2.16
N TYR A 35 1.50 -3.90 2.87
CA TYR A 35 1.97 -2.53 2.67
C TYR A 35 2.85 -2.15 3.85
N LEU A 36 3.99 -1.54 3.56
CA LEU A 36 4.91 -0.99 4.54
C LEU A 36 5.38 0.39 4.08
N ILE A 37 5.18 1.42 4.90
CA ILE A 37 5.81 2.72 4.68
C ILE A 37 7.21 2.67 5.30
N LYS A 38 8.25 2.84 4.47
CA LYS A 38 9.64 2.84 4.91
C LYS A 38 10.53 3.71 4.03
N GLY A 39 11.37 4.55 4.63
CA GLY A 39 12.32 5.42 3.96
C GLY A 39 11.64 6.40 3.01
N GLY A 40 10.49 6.94 3.41
CA GLY A 40 9.71 7.87 2.59
C GLY A 40 9.11 7.22 1.32
N LYS A 41 8.98 5.89 1.30
CA LYS A 41 8.45 5.10 0.18
C LYS A 41 7.39 4.13 0.69
N LEU A 42 6.47 3.76 -0.20
CA LEU A 42 5.53 2.67 0.04
C LEU A 42 6.06 1.38 -0.60
N LEU A 43 6.38 0.40 0.24
CA LEU A 43 6.75 -0.95 -0.17
C LEU A 43 5.49 -1.81 -0.21
N VAL A 44 5.32 -2.57 -1.28
CA VAL A 44 4.18 -3.47 -1.49
C VAL A 44 4.70 -4.87 -1.74
N ARG A 45 4.23 -5.83 -0.96
CA ARG A 45 4.41 -7.26 -1.20
C ARG A 45 3.07 -7.90 -1.49
N SER A 46 2.94 -8.53 -2.66
CA SER A 46 1.73 -9.22 -3.10
C SER A 46 2.01 -10.71 -3.14
N VAL A 47 1.33 -11.46 -2.28
CA VAL A 47 1.42 -12.92 -2.22
C VAL A 47 0.08 -13.50 -2.61
N GLY A 48 0.03 -14.39 -3.57
CA GLY A 48 -1.23 -14.96 -4.00
C GLY A 48 -1.12 -16.25 -4.76
N LYS A 49 -2.29 -16.79 -5.08
CA LYS A 49 -2.45 -17.92 -5.97
C LYS A 49 -3.68 -17.73 -6.85
N THR A 50 -3.59 -18.18 -8.09
CA THR A 50 -4.76 -18.35 -8.96
C THR A 50 -5.07 -19.85 -9.13
N SER A 51 -6.22 -20.19 -9.72
CA SER A 51 -6.67 -21.59 -9.86
C SER A 51 -5.89 -22.45 -10.85
N TRP A 52 -4.82 -21.96 -11.48
CA TRP A 52 -3.95 -22.82 -12.28
C TRP A 52 -2.89 -23.51 -11.42
N ALA A 53 -2.51 -24.73 -11.80
CA ALA A 53 -1.71 -25.67 -11.01
C ALA A 53 -0.35 -25.11 -10.52
N ASP A 54 0.16 -24.03 -11.11
CA ASP A 54 1.41 -23.38 -10.72
C ASP A 54 1.30 -21.84 -10.60
N SER A 55 0.11 -21.32 -10.32
CA SER A 55 -0.13 -19.86 -10.32
C SER A 55 0.16 -19.15 -9.00
N ARG A 56 1.14 -19.61 -8.23
CA ARG A 56 1.57 -18.89 -7.03
C ARG A 56 2.48 -17.74 -7.42
N PHE A 57 2.31 -16.61 -6.75
CA PHE A 57 3.18 -15.46 -6.95
C PHE A 57 3.51 -14.82 -5.60
N ASP A 58 4.73 -14.30 -5.52
CA ASP A 58 5.23 -13.46 -4.43
C ASP A 58 6.04 -12.34 -5.08
N LYS A 59 5.49 -11.12 -5.08
CA LYS A 59 6.05 -9.97 -5.77
C LYS A 59 6.29 -8.86 -4.78
N ASN A 60 7.50 -8.30 -4.80
CA ASN A 60 7.87 -7.13 -4.03
C ASN A 60 8.11 -5.96 -4.98
N THR A 61 7.41 -4.85 -4.77
CA THR A 61 7.48 -3.67 -5.62
C THR A 61 7.49 -2.40 -4.76
N ILE A 62 8.27 -1.41 -5.18
CA ILE A 62 8.19 -0.06 -4.63
C ILE A 62 7.09 0.67 -5.40
N ALA A 63 6.06 1.14 -4.70
CA ALA A 63 4.95 1.81 -5.35
C ALA A 63 5.39 3.15 -5.96
N ASP A 64 4.88 3.46 -7.15
CA ASP A 64 5.00 4.79 -7.74
C ASP A 64 4.11 5.81 -7.01
N ILE A 65 4.18 7.08 -7.41
CA ILE A 65 3.44 8.15 -6.75
C ILE A 65 1.91 8.02 -6.89
N ASP A 66 1.40 7.49 -8.00
CA ASP A 66 -0.03 7.32 -8.22
C ASP A 66 -0.57 6.14 -7.42
N GLN A 67 0.16 5.03 -7.39
CA GLN A 67 -0.12 3.89 -6.53
C GLN A 67 -0.10 4.30 -5.05
N THR A 68 0.92 5.05 -4.65
CA THR A 68 1.06 5.58 -3.29
C THR A 68 -0.10 6.50 -2.93
N ARG A 69 -0.47 7.44 -3.80
CA ARG A 69 -1.61 8.33 -3.61
C ARG A 69 -2.90 7.54 -3.40
N ARG A 70 -3.16 6.52 -4.23
CA ARG A 70 -4.35 5.67 -4.11
C ARG A 70 -4.37 4.91 -2.79
N PHE A 71 -3.24 4.38 -2.36
CA PHE A 71 -3.11 3.70 -1.08
C PHE A 71 -3.39 4.66 0.08
N LEU A 72 -2.68 5.80 0.16
CA LEU A 72 -2.84 6.78 1.24
C LEU A 72 -4.29 7.27 1.34
N LYS A 73 -4.97 7.49 0.22
CA LYS A 73 -6.39 7.86 0.20
C LYS A 73 -7.29 6.79 0.84
N LYS A 74 -6.99 5.51 0.62
CA LYS A 74 -7.76 4.38 1.16
C LYS A 74 -7.56 4.19 2.67
N VAL A 75 -6.37 4.50 3.18
CA VAL A 75 -6.02 4.28 4.60
C VAL A 75 -5.98 5.58 5.40
N ILE A 76 -6.46 6.69 4.85
CA ILE A 76 -6.24 8.04 5.38
C ILE A 76 -6.70 8.18 6.84
N GLU A 77 -7.80 7.51 7.21
CA GLU A 77 -8.36 7.55 8.56
C GLU A 77 -7.50 6.84 9.61
N ALA A 78 -6.57 5.98 9.17
CA ALA A 78 -5.64 5.26 10.04
C ALA A 78 -4.23 5.89 10.07
N LEU A 79 -3.99 6.92 9.26
CA LEU A 79 -2.71 7.61 9.22
C LEU A 79 -2.67 8.75 10.23
N LYS A 80 -1.47 9.07 10.70
CA LYS A 80 -1.18 10.32 11.38
C LYS A 80 -1.23 11.45 10.34
N THR A 81 -2.22 12.33 10.49
CA THR A 81 -2.43 13.49 9.60
C THR A 81 -2.30 14.82 10.33
N ASP A 82 -1.79 14.83 11.57
CA ASP A 82 -1.66 16.04 12.39
C ASP A 82 -0.88 17.14 11.65
N GLY A 83 -1.47 18.33 11.55
CA GLY A 83 -0.85 19.48 10.90
C GLY A 83 -0.86 19.46 9.36
N ILE A 84 -1.53 18.49 8.73
CA ILE A 84 -1.78 18.48 7.28
C ILE A 84 -3.19 19.01 7.03
N ASN A 85 -3.28 20.20 6.42
CA ASN A 85 -4.53 20.87 6.05
C ASN A 85 -4.79 20.75 4.54
#